data_AF-A0A7Y6PRB6-F1
#
_entry.id   AF-A0A7Y6PRB6-F1
#
_cell.length_a   1.000
_cell.length_b   1.000
_cell.length_c   1.000
_cell.angle_alpha   90.00
_cell.angle_beta   90.00
_cell.angle_gamma   90.00
#
_symmetry.space_group_name_H-M   'P 1'
#
loop_
_entity.id
_entity.type
_entity.pdbx_description
1 polymer ?
#
loop_
_entity_poly.entity_id
_entity_poly.type
_entity_poly.pdbx_seq_one_letter_code
_entity_poly.pdbx_strand_id
1 'polypeptide(L)'
;MRLRATILVKLLVALVLPVVALFTLFAFVAYDLSRRDLDAELGHRLEAIAASAATQIRDPKYISELTEGDEERELFTQAVARLGALGNATGARLFLIDRQYGTRGDSAGTPPIGTPNHRAQLDRAELARVFDRDAKASSVTFQGNDGLWYKTGYAPVHAAG
;
A
#
# COMPACT_ATOMS: atom_id res chain seq x y z
N MET A 1 -34.68 -8.20 39.56
CA MET A 1 -34.85 -9.65 39.86
C MET A 1 -33.47 -10.29 39.99
N ARG A 2 -33.07 -10.76 41.17
CA ARG A 2 -31.78 -11.47 41.36
C ARG A 2 -31.99 -12.92 40.93
N LEU A 3 -31.47 -13.31 39.77
CA LEU A 3 -31.41 -14.71 39.35
C LEU A 3 -30.64 -15.51 40.41
N ARG A 4 -31.34 -16.32 41.19
CA ARG A 4 -30.71 -17.23 42.16
C ARG A 4 -30.14 -18.42 41.39
N ALA A 5 -28.90 -18.29 40.93
CA ALA A 5 -28.18 -19.39 40.30
C ALA A 5 -28.01 -20.56 41.30
N THR A 6 -28.36 -21.77 40.87
CA THR A 6 -28.11 -23.00 41.62
C THR A 6 -26.59 -23.19 41.78
N ILE A 7 -26.17 -23.91 42.83
CA ILE A 7 -24.74 -24.17 43.13
C ILE A 7 -24.01 -24.75 41.91
N LEU A 8 -24.69 -25.61 41.15
CA LEU A 8 -24.18 -26.20 39.90
C LEU A 8 -23.82 -25.13 38.86
N VAL A 9 -24.68 -24.13 38.64
CA VAL A 9 -24.41 -23.04 37.68
C VAL A 9 -23.20 -22.23 38.11
N LYS A 10 -23.06 -21.93 39.41
CA LYS A 10 -21.87 -21.21 39.91
C LYS A 10 -20.59 -22.01 39.71
N LEU A 11 -20.62 -23.32 39.97
CA LEU A 11 -19.48 -24.22 39.75
C LEU A 11 -19.12 -24.31 38.26
N LEU A 12 -20.13 -24.43 37.39
CA LEU A 12 -19.95 -24.52 35.94
C LEU A 12 -19.38 -23.21 35.39
N VAL A 13 -19.89 -22.06 35.81
CA VAL A 13 -19.32 -20.76 35.43
C VAL A 13 -17.89 -20.62 35.95
N ALA A 14 -17.61 -20.98 37.20
CA ALA A 14 -16.26 -20.91 37.76
C ALA A 14 -15.25 -21.80 37.01
N LEU A 15 -15.70 -22.91 36.43
CA LEU A 15 -14.87 -23.81 35.61
C LEU A 15 -14.75 -23.33 34.15
N VAL A 16 -15.86 -22.96 33.51
CA VAL A 16 -15.92 -22.68 32.07
C VAL A 16 -15.44 -21.27 31.74
N LEU A 17 -15.76 -20.29 32.58
CA LEU A 17 -15.38 -18.89 32.36
C LEU A 17 -13.88 -18.68 32.19
N PRO A 18 -12.97 -19.22 33.04
CA PRO A 18 -11.54 -19.05 32.82
C PRO A 18 -11.05 -19.73 31.54
N VAL A 19 -11.61 -20.88 31.17
CA VAL A 19 -11.26 -21.57 29.92
C VAL A 19 -11.66 -20.73 28.72
N VAL A 20 -12.91 -20.25 28.67
CA VAL A 20 -13.40 -19.38 27.58
C VAL A 20 -12.62 -18.07 27.53
N ALA A 21 -12.31 -17.47 28.68
CA ALA A 21 -11.51 -16.26 28.76
C ALA A 21 -10.10 -16.48 28.18
N LEU A 22 -9.45 -17.59 28.54
CA LEU A 22 -8.14 -17.95 28.03
C LEU A 22 -8.17 -18.20 26.52
N PHE A 23 -9.15 -18.97 26.02
CA PHE A 23 -9.32 -19.19 24.58
C PHE A 23 -9.58 -17.88 23.83
N THR A 24 -10.39 -16.98 24.38
CA THR A 24 -10.66 -15.67 23.78
C THR A 24 -9.40 -14.82 23.73
N LEU A 25 -8.60 -14.84 24.79
CA LEU A 25 -7.30 -14.14 24.82
C LEU A 25 -6.35 -14.70 23.75
N PHE A 26 -6.22 -16.02 23.65
CA PHE A 26 -5.39 -16.65 22.62
C PHE A 26 -5.87 -16.34 21.20
N ALA A 27 -7.18 -16.42 20.96
CA ALA A 27 -7.76 -16.08 19.66
C ALA A 27 -7.49 -14.62 19.29
N PHE A 28 -7.61 -13.71 20.25
CA PHE A 28 -7.32 -12.29 20.05
C PHE A 28 -5.84 -12.06 19.70
N VAL A 29 -4.91 -12.66 20.45
CA VAL A 29 -3.47 -12.54 20.18
C VAL A 29 -3.12 -13.16 18.82
N ALA A 30 -3.63 -14.35 18.51
CA ALA A 30 -3.40 -15.00 17.23
C ALA A 30 -3.92 -14.16 16.06
N TYR A 31 -5.10 -13.55 16.21
CA TYR A 31 -5.68 -12.67 15.21
C TYR A 31 -4.82 -11.41 14.98
N ASP A 32 -4.37 -10.76 16.05
CA ASP A 32 -3.54 -9.56 15.97
C ASP A 32 -2.18 -9.85 15.33
N LEU A 33 -1.53 -10.97 15.69
CA LEU A 33 -0.28 -11.40 15.06
C LEU A 33 -0.48 -11.72 13.57
N SER A 34 -1.50 -12.52 13.24
CA SER A 34 -1.79 -12.88 11.85
C SER A 34 -2.07 -11.64 10.98
N ARG A 35 -2.76 -10.64 11.54
CA ARG A 35 -3.05 -9.39 10.85
C ARG A 35 -1.77 -8.59 10.58
N ARG A 36 -0.87 -8.50 11.55
CA ARG A 36 0.40 -7.77 11.41
C ARG A 36 1.32 -8.44 10.40
N ASP A 37 1.43 -9.77 10.44
CA ASP A 37 2.26 -10.53 9.50
C ASP A 37 1.73 -10.42 8.08
N LEU A 38 0.40 -10.52 7.91
CA LEU A 38 -0.23 -10.33 6.60
C LEU A 38 -0.02 -8.91 6.06
N ASP A 39 -0.12 -7.90 6.92
CA ASP A 39 0.13 -6.51 6.55
C ASP A 39 1.59 -6.31 6.10
N ALA A 40 2.55 -6.84 6.85
CA ALA A 40 3.98 -6.77 6.50
C ALA A 40 4.27 -7.48 5.18
N GLU A 41 3.75 -8.69 5.00
CA GLU A 41 3.89 -9.48 3.77
C GLU A 41 3.28 -8.76 2.56
N LEU A 42 2.10 -8.16 2.72
CA LEU A 42 1.48 -7.35 1.66
C LEU A 42 2.37 -6.16 1.29
N GLY A 43 2.96 -5.48 2.29
CA GLY A 43 3.91 -4.40 2.07
C GLY A 43 5.12 -4.85 1.24
N HIS A 44 5.75 -5.95 1.62
CA HIS A 44 6.90 -6.50 0.89
C HIS A 44 6.58 -6.92 -0.53
N ARG A 45 5.39 -7.51 -0.77
CA ARG A 45 4.95 -7.85 -2.13
C ARG A 45 4.74 -6.61 -2.98
N LEU A 46 4.12 -5.56 -2.43
CA LEU A 46 3.91 -4.31 -3.14
C LEU A 46 5.23 -3.58 -3.42
N GLU A 47 6.18 -3.59 -2.47
CA GLU A 47 7.55 -3.09 -2.68
C GLU A 47 8.28 -3.84 -3.81
N ALA A 48 8.12 -5.16 -3.87
CA ALA A 48 8.71 -5.98 -4.93
C ALA A 48 8.07 -5.71 -6.30
N ILE A 49 6.73 -5.55 -6.35
CA ILE A 49 6.01 -5.16 -7.56
C ILE A 49 6.46 -3.77 -8.02
N ALA A 50 6.55 -2.80 -7.11
CA ALA A 50 7.01 -1.45 -7.42
C ALA A 50 8.46 -1.45 -7.94
N ALA A 51 9.34 -2.24 -7.33
CA ALA A 51 10.73 -2.36 -7.79
C ALA A 51 10.82 -3.01 -9.17
N SER A 52 10.02 -4.04 -9.44
CA SER A 52 9.91 -4.65 -10.77
C SER A 52 9.39 -3.64 -11.80
N ALA A 53 8.35 -2.88 -11.45
CA ALA A 53 7.80 -1.82 -12.30
C ALA A 53 8.84 -0.74 -12.62
N ALA A 54 9.62 -0.32 -11.62
CA ALA A 54 10.66 0.68 -11.77
C ALA A 54 11.70 0.30 -12.84
N THR A 55 12.04 -0.99 -12.97
CA THR A 55 13.00 -1.46 -14.00
C THR A 55 12.45 -1.40 -15.42
N GLN A 56 11.12 -1.32 -15.61
CA GLN A 56 10.50 -1.29 -16.95
C GLN A 56 10.35 0.12 -17.52
N ILE A 57 10.61 1.12 -16.69
CA ILE A 57 10.54 2.54 -17.06
C ILE A 57 11.83 2.88 -17.78
N ARG A 58 11.71 3.06 -19.09
CA ARG A 58 12.84 3.54 -19.90
C ARG A 58 12.98 5.04 -19.67
N ASP A 59 14.23 5.50 -19.60
CA ASP A 59 14.54 6.92 -19.66
C ASP A 59 13.81 7.81 -18.64
N PRO A 60 13.83 7.47 -17.33
CA PRO A 60 13.07 8.19 -16.30
C PRO A 60 13.46 9.65 -16.13
N LYS A 61 14.66 10.04 -16.58
CA LYS A 61 15.06 11.43 -16.69
C LYS A 61 14.12 12.23 -17.59
N TYR A 62 13.75 11.69 -18.75
CA TYR A 62 12.85 12.36 -19.67
C TYR A 62 11.43 12.43 -19.14
N ILE A 63 10.97 11.39 -18.43
CA ILE A 63 9.64 11.41 -17.77
C ILE A 63 9.59 12.48 -16.66
N SER A 64 10.70 12.69 -15.95
CA SER A 64 10.78 13.75 -14.93
C SER A 64 10.79 15.16 -15.49
N GLU A 65 11.21 15.34 -16.75
CA GLU A 65 11.26 16.62 -17.45
C GLU A 65 9.94 16.99 -18.15
N LEU A 66 9.00 16.06 -18.28
CA LEU A 66 7.69 16.33 -18.85
C LEU A 66 6.92 17.34 -18.00
N THR A 67 6.20 18.23 -18.67
CA THR A 67 5.36 19.25 -18.05
C THR A 67 3.89 19.02 -18.35
N GLU A 68 3.01 19.70 -17.62
CA GLU A 68 1.59 19.75 -17.96
C GLU A 68 1.41 20.20 -19.42
N GLY A 69 0.66 19.45 -20.21
CA GLY A 69 0.51 19.65 -21.66
C GLY A 69 1.35 18.71 -22.53
N ASP A 70 2.27 17.93 -21.95
CA ASP A 70 3.08 16.94 -22.67
C ASP A 70 2.47 15.52 -22.66
N GLU A 71 1.21 15.37 -22.26
CA GLU A 71 0.53 14.07 -22.15
C GLU A 71 0.36 13.36 -23.49
N GLU A 72 0.35 14.10 -24.60
CA GLU A 72 0.26 13.52 -25.96
C GLU A 72 1.59 12.97 -26.46
N ARG A 73 2.70 13.21 -25.76
CA ARG A 73 4.00 12.70 -26.19
C ARG A 73 4.02 11.18 -26.13
N GLU A 74 4.64 10.59 -27.15
CA GLU A 74 4.73 9.14 -27.30
C GLU A 74 5.37 8.47 -26.08
N LEU A 75 6.43 9.08 -25.53
CA LEU A 75 7.12 8.60 -24.32
C LEU A 75 6.16 8.48 -23.12
N PHE A 76 5.30 9.48 -22.91
CA PHE A 76 4.34 9.47 -21.82
C PHE A 76 3.27 8.40 -22.03
N THR A 77 2.69 8.35 -23.23
CA THR A 77 1.66 7.37 -23.58
C THR A 77 2.19 5.94 -23.45
N GLN A 78 3.42 5.68 -23.89
CA GLN A 78 4.09 4.38 -23.72
C GLN A 78 4.33 4.05 -22.24
N ALA A 79 4.77 5.02 -21.43
CA ALA A 79 4.97 4.80 -20.00
C ALA A 79 3.66 4.42 -19.30
N VAL A 80 2.59 5.19 -19.52
CA VAL A 80 1.25 4.90 -18.96
C VAL A 80 0.72 3.56 -19.44
N ALA A 81 0.87 3.23 -20.73
CA ALA A 81 0.47 1.93 -21.26
C ALA A 81 1.21 0.76 -20.60
N ARG A 82 2.51 0.91 -20.30
CA ARG A 82 3.28 -0.10 -19.55
C ARG A 82 2.82 -0.24 -18.11
N LEU A 83 2.56 0.87 -17.42
CA LEU A 83 1.99 0.85 -16.08
C LEU A 83 0.62 0.16 -16.07
N GLY A 84 -0.22 0.43 -17.07
CA GLY A 84 -1.50 -0.25 -17.28
C GLY A 84 -1.34 -1.76 -17.47
N ALA A 85 -0.42 -2.18 -18.36
CA ALA A 85 -0.17 -3.60 -18.61
C ALA A 85 0.34 -4.34 -17.37
N LEU A 86 1.27 -3.74 -16.63
CA LEU A 86 1.81 -4.35 -15.41
C LEU A 86 0.78 -4.33 -14.27
N GLY A 87 -0.03 -3.28 -14.18
CA GLY A 87 -1.13 -3.20 -13.23
C GLY A 87 -2.16 -4.30 -13.47
N ASN A 88 -2.54 -4.54 -14.73
CA ASN A 88 -3.43 -5.64 -15.10
C ASN A 88 -2.84 -7.02 -14.78
N ALA A 89 -1.52 -7.20 -14.96
CA ALA A 89 -0.85 -8.47 -14.68
C ALA A 89 -0.69 -8.76 -13.18
N THR A 90 -0.56 -7.72 -12.36
CA THR A 90 -0.32 -7.85 -10.90
C THR A 90 -1.57 -7.66 -10.05
N GLY A 91 -2.63 -7.09 -10.63
CA GLY A 91 -3.82 -6.64 -9.90
C GLY A 91 -3.60 -5.37 -9.06
N ALA A 92 -2.43 -4.73 -9.18
CA ALA A 92 -2.09 -3.51 -8.44
C ALA A 92 -2.28 -2.27 -9.33
N ARG A 93 -2.73 -1.16 -8.73
CA ARG A 93 -2.64 0.15 -9.39
C ARG A 93 -1.21 0.66 -9.28
N LEU A 94 -0.64 1.07 -10.41
CA LEU A 94 0.71 1.60 -10.50
C LEU A 94 0.67 3.06 -10.88
N PHE A 95 1.50 3.85 -10.25
CA PHE A 95 1.62 5.27 -10.54
C PHE A 95 3.05 5.74 -10.32
N LEU A 96 3.39 6.83 -11.00
CA LEU A 96 4.69 7.49 -10.92
C LEU A 96 4.53 8.84 -10.25
N ILE A 97 5.48 9.16 -9.39
CA ILE A 97 5.56 10.43 -8.69
C ILE A 97 6.97 10.98 -8.78
N ASP A 98 7.07 12.30 -8.81
CA ASP A 98 8.33 13.00 -8.65
C ASP A 98 8.66 13.28 -7.16
N ARG A 99 9.78 13.96 -6.94
CA ARG A 99 10.24 14.38 -5.60
C ARG A 99 9.37 15.47 -4.96
N GLN A 100 8.54 16.14 -5.75
CA GLN A 100 7.57 17.15 -5.33
C GLN A 100 6.18 16.53 -5.06
N TYR A 101 6.07 15.20 -5.10
CA TYR A 101 4.82 14.44 -4.96
C TYR A 101 3.79 14.73 -6.06
N GLY A 102 4.23 15.23 -7.22
CA GLY A 102 3.43 15.40 -8.42
C GLY A 102 3.31 14.08 -9.18
N THR A 103 2.10 13.75 -9.63
CA THR A 103 1.84 12.54 -10.42
C THR A 103 2.44 12.70 -11.83
N ARG A 104 3.22 11.72 -12.27
CA ARG A 104 3.86 11.68 -13.59
C ARG A 104 3.30 10.61 -14.52
N GLY A 105 2.36 9.81 -14.04
CA GLY A 105 1.66 8.78 -14.79
C GLY A 105 0.92 7.85 -13.84
N ASP A 106 -0.20 7.27 -14.26
CA ASP A 106 -1.02 6.42 -13.42
C ASP A 106 -1.79 5.41 -14.28
N SER A 107 -1.85 4.16 -13.83
CA SER A 107 -2.46 3.05 -14.54
C SER A 107 -3.99 3.07 -14.49
N ALA A 108 -4.60 3.74 -13.51
CA ALA A 108 -6.06 3.79 -13.32
C ALA A 108 -6.74 5.01 -13.99
N GLY A 109 -5.95 5.88 -14.60
CA GLY A 109 -6.40 7.09 -15.25
C GLY A 109 -5.26 8.10 -15.31
N THR A 110 -5.32 9.03 -16.26
CA THR A 110 -4.23 9.96 -16.53
C THR A 110 -4.61 11.36 -16.01
N PRO A 111 -4.39 11.69 -14.73
CA PRO A 111 -4.45 13.09 -14.32
C PRO A 111 -3.36 13.89 -15.06
N PRO A 112 -3.53 15.20 -15.24
CA PRO A 112 -2.50 16.06 -15.81
C PRO A 112 -1.16 15.88 -15.10
N ILE A 113 -0.07 15.92 -15.87
CA ILE A 113 1.28 15.76 -15.33
C ILE A 113 1.55 16.85 -14.29
N GLY A 114 2.08 16.44 -13.13
CA GLY A 114 2.36 17.33 -12.01
C GLY A 114 1.19 17.51 -11.04
N THR A 115 0.03 16.90 -11.30
CA THR A 115 -1.10 16.93 -10.35
C THR A 115 -0.66 16.44 -8.96
N PRO A 116 -0.83 17.23 -7.89
CA PRO A 116 -0.41 16.86 -6.55
C PRO A 116 -1.04 15.54 -6.10
N ASN A 117 -0.21 14.57 -5.75
CA ASN A 117 -0.66 13.32 -5.16
C ASN A 117 -0.73 13.49 -3.63
N HIS A 118 -1.92 13.83 -3.13
CA HIS A 118 -2.15 14.04 -1.70
C HIS A 118 -1.78 12.81 -0.86
N ARG A 119 -1.92 11.59 -1.41
CA ARG A 119 -1.53 10.38 -0.70
C ARG A 119 -0.02 10.28 -0.53
N ALA A 120 0.74 10.53 -1.60
CA ALA A 120 2.20 10.59 -1.54
C ALA A 120 2.69 11.66 -0.54
N GLN A 121 2.00 12.80 -0.44
CA GLN A 121 2.32 13.83 0.56
C GLN A 121 2.12 13.34 2.01
N LEU A 122 1.11 12.51 2.26
CA LEU A 122 0.90 11.87 3.57
C LEU A 122 1.98 10.83 3.87
N ASP A 123 2.40 10.07 2.86
CA ASP A 123 3.45 9.04 2.94
C ASP A 123 4.88 9.64 2.79
N ARG A 124 5.06 10.93 3.10
CA ARG A 124 6.35 11.64 2.96
C ARG A 124 7.49 11.02 3.75
N ALA A 125 7.22 10.40 4.90
CA ALA A 125 8.25 9.76 5.73
C ALA A 125 8.76 8.47 5.09
N GLU A 126 7.87 7.74 4.41
CA GLU A 126 8.18 6.56 3.60
C GLU A 126 8.96 6.96 2.37
N LEU A 127 8.47 7.97 1.65
CA LEU A 127 9.10 8.45 0.42
C LEU A 127 10.44 9.13 0.64
N ALA A 128 10.69 9.74 1.80
CA ALA A 128 12.03 10.19 2.16
C ALA A 128 13.04 9.02 2.16
N ARG A 129 12.64 7.83 2.62
CA ARG A 129 13.50 6.64 2.54
C ARG A 129 13.76 6.23 1.08
N VAL A 130 12.75 6.38 0.22
CA VAL A 130 12.84 6.05 -1.21
C VAL A 130 13.75 7.02 -1.95
N PHE A 131 13.54 8.33 -1.78
CA PHE A 131 14.28 9.35 -2.50
C PHE A 131 15.69 9.60 -1.96
N ASP A 132 15.89 9.51 -0.64
CA ASP A 132 17.15 9.90 0.00
C ASP A 132 18.07 8.71 0.27
N ARG A 133 17.51 7.51 0.48
CA ARG A 133 18.28 6.31 0.85
C ARG A 133 18.26 5.23 -0.22
N ASP A 134 17.65 5.51 -1.36
CA ASP A 134 17.49 4.57 -2.46
C ASP A 134 16.85 3.23 -2.02
N ALA A 135 15.95 3.32 -1.03
CA ALA A 135 15.34 2.15 -0.40
C ALA A 135 13.92 1.91 -0.89
N LYS A 136 13.45 0.66 -0.81
CA LYS A 136 12.02 0.36 -0.95
C LYS A 136 11.30 0.73 0.35
N ALA A 137 10.04 1.10 0.24
CA ALA A 137 9.20 1.39 1.40
C ALA A 137 7.74 1.07 1.11
N SER A 138 6.98 0.70 2.14
CA SER A 138 5.53 0.58 2.06
C SER A 138 4.85 1.57 3.00
N SER A 139 3.68 2.06 2.59
CA SER A 139 2.83 2.90 3.42
C SER A 139 2.15 2.08 4.52
N VAL A 140 1.60 2.76 5.52
CA VAL A 140 0.65 2.12 6.43
C VAL A 140 -0.64 1.78 5.70
N THR A 141 -1.30 0.69 6.08
CA THR A 141 -2.63 0.38 5.54
C THR A 141 -3.62 1.48 5.91
N PHE A 142 -4.31 2.00 4.91
CA PHE A 142 -5.17 3.17 5.00
C PHE A 142 -6.50 2.94 4.28
N GLN A 143 -7.52 3.72 4.64
CA GLN A 143 -8.79 3.69 3.93
C GLN A 143 -8.81 4.79 2.86
N GLY A 144 -9.19 4.42 1.64
CA GLY A 144 -9.39 5.36 0.53
C GLY A 144 -10.70 6.15 0.66
N ASN A 145 -10.90 7.11 -0.24
CA ASN A 145 -12.13 7.92 -0.29
C ASN A 145 -13.37 7.09 -0.68
N ASP A 146 -13.16 5.90 -1.21
CA ASP A 146 -14.18 4.91 -1.56
C ASP A 146 -14.51 3.94 -0.41
N GLY A 147 -13.88 4.11 0.75
CA GLY A 147 -14.08 3.24 1.91
C GLY A 147 -13.33 1.90 1.84
N LEU A 148 -12.56 1.64 0.78
CA LEU A 148 -11.76 0.43 0.66
C LEU A 148 -10.39 0.58 1.35
N TRP A 149 -9.81 -0.54 1.77
CA TRP A 149 -8.49 -0.57 2.38
C TRP A 149 -7.40 -0.70 1.32
N TYR A 150 -6.41 0.16 1.42
CA TYR A 150 -5.27 0.25 0.53
C TYR A 150 -3.96 0.18 1.31
N LYS A 151 -2.95 -0.32 0.61
CA LYS A 151 -1.54 -0.21 0.98
C LYS A 151 -0.77 0.10 -0.29
N THR A 152 0.33 0.83 -0.14
CA THR A 152 1.15 1.24 -1.28
C THR A 152 2.58 0.79 -1.05
N GLY A 153 3.18 0.19 -2.08
CA GLY A 153 4.62 -0.09 -2.12
C GLY A 153 5.30 0.91 -3.04
N TYR A 154 6.46 1.40 -2.60
CA TYR A 154 7.28 2.37 -3.30
C TYR A 154 8.66 1.79 -3.55
N ALA A 155 9.20 2.11 -4.72
CA ALA A 155 10.56 1.80 -5.10
C ALA A 155 11.16 2.99 -5.87
N PRO A 156 12.47 3.22 -5.74
CA PRO A 156 13.15 4.25 -6.51
C PRO A 156 13.17 3.86 -7.99
N VAL A 157 13.08 4.86 -8.86
CA VAL A 157 13.21 4.69 -10.30
C VAL A 157 14.57 5.25 -10.73
N HIS A 158 15.41 4.38 -11.27
CA HIS A 158 16.74 4.73 -11.77
C HIS A 158 16.72 4.82 -13.29
N ALA A 159 17.51 5.74 -13.85
CA ALA A 159 17.86 5.63 -15.26
C ALA A 159 18.60 4.32 -15.47
N ALA A 160 18.07 3.46 -16.37
CA ALA A 160 18.83 2.35 -16.88
C ALA A 160 20.10 2.93 -17.52
N GLY A 161 21.26 2.51 -17.00
CA GLY A 161 22.57 2.90 -17.54
C GLY A 161 22.79 2.34 -18.94
#